data_AF-A0A2K6QE90-F1
#
_entry.id   AF-A0A2K6QE90-F1
#
_cell.length_a   1.000
_cell.length_b   1.000
_cell.length_c   1.000
_cell.angle_alpha   90.00
_cell.angle_beta   90.00
_cell.angle_gamma   90.00
#
_symmetry.space_group_name_H-M   'P 1'
#
loop_
_entity.id
_entity.type
_entity.pdbx_description
1 polymer ?
#
loop_
_entity_poly.entity_id
_entity_poly.type
_entity_poly.pdbx_seq_one_letter_code
_entity_poly.pdbx_strand_id
1 'polypeptide(L)'
;MRLLTLALLGICCLTAYIVEGVGSEVSDKSTCVSLTTQRLPVNRIKTYTITEGSLKAVIFITKRGLKVCADPQARWVKDVVKSMDRKSNTRNNMNQTKPTGTQQSTNTAVTLTG
;
A
#
# COMPACT_ATOMS: atom_id res chain seq x y z
N MET A 1 -27.57 52.89 22.50
CA MET A 1 -27.86 51.46 22.80
C MET A 1 -27.95 50.59 21.55
N ARG A 2 -28.83 50.87 20.58
CA ARG A 2 -29.04 50.02 19.37
C ARG A 2 -27.87 49.94 18.38
N LEU A 3 -27.04 50.99 18.30
CA LEU A 3 -25.86 51.00 17.43
C LEU A 3 -24.71 50.15 18.01
N LEU A 4 -24.59 50.08 19.33
CA LEU A 4 -23.59 49.27 20.02
C LEU A 4 -23.85 47.77 19.84
N THR A 5 -25.12 47.36 19.85
CA THR A 5 -25.51 45.96 19.64
C THR A 5 -25.22 45.48 18.22
N LEU A 6 -25.43 46.34 17.21
CA LEU A 6 -25.13 46.00 15.82
C LEU A 6 -23.62 45.91 15.55
N ALA A 7 -22.84 46.81 16.13
CA ALA A 7 -21.38 46.76 16.03
C ALA A 7 -20.81 45.48 16.66
N LEU A 8 -21.32 45.08 17.83
CA LEU A 8 -20.88 43.87 18.53
C LEU A 8 -21.21 42.59 17.74
N LEU A 9 -22.41 42.50 17.15
CA LEU A 9 -22.78 41.37 16.29
C LEU A 9 -21.91 41.29 15.03
N GLY A 10 -21.63 42.44 14.39
CA GLY A 10 -20.78 42.49 13.20
C GLY A 10 -19.37 41.98 13.48
N ILE A 11 -18.76 42.41 14.59
CA ILE A 11 -17.42 41.98 15.02
C ILE A 11 -17.40 40.48 15.35
N CYS A 12 -18.45 39.97 16.01
CA CYS A 12 -18.54 38.55 16.37
C CYS A 12 -18.61 37.65 15.13
N CYS A 13 -19.38 38.06 14.11
CA CYS A 13 -19.42 37.37 12.82
C CYS A 13 -18.05 37.34 12.15
N LEU A 14 -17.30 38.45 12.13
CA LEU A 14 -15.96 38.51 11.53
C LEU A 14 -14.98 37.53 12.19
N THR A 15 -15.04 37.36 13.52
CA THR A 15 -14.16 36.42 14.23
C THR A 15 -14.47 34.94 13.97
N ALA A 16 -15.73 34.60 13.67
CA ALA A 16 -16.12 33.23 13.33
C ALA A 16 -15.64 32.81 11.93
N TYR A 17 -15.38 33.77 11.03
CA TYR A 17 -14.87 33.49 9.69
C TYR A 17 -13.36 33.23 9.64
N ILE A 18 -12.59 33.57 10.68
CA ILE A 18 -11.13 33.35 10.76
C ILE A 18 -10.82 32.05 11.53
N VAL A 19 -11.66 31.03 11.41
CA VAL A 19 -11.20 29.65 11.69
C VAL A 19 -10.43 29.20 10.45
N GLU A 20 -9.17 29.61 10.37
CA GLU A 20 -8.19 28.90 9.55
C GLU A 20 -8.09 27.50 10.14
N GLY A 21 -8.77 26.55 9.50
CA GLY A 21 -8.61 25.15 9.81
C GLY A 21 -7.12 24.81 9.72
N VAL A 22 -6.55 24.33 10.83
CA VAL A 22 -5.21 23.76 10.86
C VAL A 22 -5.19 22.53 9.97
N GLY A 23 -4.98 22.73 8.68
CA GLY A 23 -4.66 21.67 7.75
C GLY A 23 -3.30 21.14 8.15
N SER A 24 -3.27 20.01 8.88
CA SER A 24 -2.04 19.23 8.98
C SER A 24 -1.63 18.92 7.54
N GLU A 25 -0.59 19.60 7.09
CA GLU A 25 0.21 19.25 5.93
C GLU A 25 0.63 17.78 6.09
N VAL A 26 -0.16 16.87 5.50
CA VAL A 26 0.17 15.46 5.47
C VAL A 26 1.36 15.34 4.53
N SER A 27 2.56 15.45 5.11
CA SER A 27 3.81 15.15 4.43
C SER A 27 3.64 13.83 3.67
N ASP A 28 3.88 13.84 2.37
CA ASP A 28 3.76 12.71 1.42
C ASP A 28 4.58 11.46 1.81
N LYS A 29 5.30 11.52 2.93
CA LYS A 29 5.95 10.38 3.56
C LYS A 29 4.91 9.56 4.31
N SER A 30 4.52 8.42 3.72
CA SER A 30 3.64 7.43 4.33
C SER A 30 4.21 6.93 5.66
N THR A 31 3.93 7.65 6.74
CA THR A 31 4.42 7.39 8.08
C THR A 31 3.27 6.84 8.89
N CYS A 32 3.48 5.69 9.53
CA CYS A 32 2.46 5.08 10.37
C CYS A 32 2.32 5.87 11.67
N VAL A 33 1.11 6.37 11.96
CA VAL A 33 0.77 7.01 13.25
C VAL A 33 0.30 5.96 14.26
N SER A 34 -0.25 4.83 13.79
CA SER A 34 -0.73 3.73 14.63
C SER A 34 -0.57 2.38 13.94
N LEU A 35 -0.48 1.32 14.74
CA LEU A 35 -0.32 -0.06 14.27
C LEU A 35 -1.62 -0.83 14.49
N THR A 36 -2.05 -1.60 13.48
CA THR A 36 -3.22 -2.46 13.61
C THR A 36 -2.91 -3.66 14.49
N THR A 37 -3.82 -3.95 15.41
CA THR A 37 -3.84 -5.20 16.20
C THR A 37 -4.63 -6.30 15.49
N GLN A 38 -5.46 -5.92 14.51
CA GLN A 38 -6.34 -6.85 13.80
C GLN A 38 -5.58 -7.61 12.71
N ARG A 39 -5.71 -8.94 12.71
CA ARG A 39 -5.11 -9.80 11.70
C ARG A 39 -5.75 -9.58 10.33
N LEU A 40 -4.92 -9.39 9.31
CA LEU A 40 -5.36 -9.33 7.92
C LEU A 40 -5.29 -10.70 7.25
N PRO A 41 -6.32 -11.11 6.49
CA PRO A 41 -6.25 -12.33 5.67
C PRO A 41 -5.24 -12.15 4.54
N VAL A 42 -4.26 -13.06 4.43
CA VAL A 42 -3.21 -13.04 3.38
C VAL A 42 -3.79 -12.89 1.97
N ASN A 43 -4.92 -13.56 1.70
CA ASN A 43 -5.59 -13.54 0.39
C ASN A 43 -6.07 -12.16 -0.06
N ARG A 44 -6.21 -11.20 0.87
CA ARG A 44 -6.63 -9.82 0.59
C ARG A 44 -5.45 -8.86 0.43
N ILE A 45 -4.23 -9.31 0.74
CA ILE A 45 -3.01 -8.51 0.65
C ILE A 45 -2.45 -8.64 -0.78
N LYS A 46 -2.11 -7.51 -1.39
CA LYS A 46 -1.51 -7.44 -2.72
C LYS A 46 0.02 -7.40 -2.62
N THR A 47 0.53 -6.55 -1.74
CA THR A 47 1.98 -6.39 -1.48
C THR A 47 2.18 -5.82 -0.08
N TYR A 48 3.41 -5.75 0.38
CA TYR A 48 3.79 -5.12 1.62
C TYR A 48 5.04 -4.26 1.44
N THR A 49 5.25 -3.30 2.33
CA THR A 49 6.45 -2.46 2.39
C THR A 49 6.87 -2.31 3.83
N ILE A 50 8.18 -2.31 4.10
CA ILE A 50 8.73 -2.11 5.43
C ILE A 50 9.22 -0.67 5.51
N THR A 51 8.82 0.05 6.56
CA THR A 51 9.26 1.41 6.81
C THR A 51 10.06 1.49 8.10
N GLU A 52 11.28 1.99 7.99
CA GLU A 52 12.19 2.29 9.09
C GLU A 52 12.17 3.82 9.34
N GLY A 53 11.01 4.33 9.75
CA GLY A 53 10.81 5.74 10.10
C GLY A 53 10.86 5.96 11.61
N SER A 54 10.12 6.97 12.10
CA SER A 54 9.93 7.19 13.54
C SER A 54 9.33 5.98 14.26
N LEU A 55 8.56 5.16 13.53
CA LEU A 55 8.05 3.88 13.98
C LEU A 55 8.36 2.80 12.94
N LYS A 56 9.02 1.72 13.39
CA LYS A 56 9.26 0.54 12.57
C LYS A 56 7.92 -0.17 12.32
N ALA A 57 7.48 -0.21 11.07
CA ALA A 57 6.17 -0.75 10.71
C ALA A 57 6.22 -1.56 9.41
N VAL A 58 5.35 -2.57 9.32
CA VAL A 58 5.05 -3.26 8.06
C VAL A 58 3.75 -2.68 7.52
N ILE A 59 3.79 -2.10 6.33
CA ILE A 59 2.63 -1.54 5.63
C ILE A 59 2.12 -2.59 4.65
N PHE A 60 0.96 -3.18 4.96
CA PHE A 60 0.24 -4.06 4.04
C PHE A 60 -0.61 -3.23 3.08
N ILE A 61 -0.45 -3.46 1.78
CA ILE A 61 -1.28 -2.87 0.74
C ILE A 61 -2.27 -3.94 0.29
N THR A 62 -3.55 -3.71 0.57
CA THR A 62 -4.62 -4.63 0.18
C THR A 62 -4.90 -4.54 -1.33
N LYS A 63 -5.58 -5.54 -1.88
CA LYS A 63 -6.05 -5.54 -3.29
C LYS A 63 -6.98 -4.36 -3.60
N ARG A 64 -7.62 -3.77 -2.59
CA ARG A 64 -8.48 -2.57 -2.71
C ARG A 64 -7.69 -1.26 -2.64
N GLY A 65 -6.36 -1.31 -2.53
CA GLY A 65 -5.51 -0.12 -2.41
C GLY A 65 -5.36 0.44 -0.99
N LEU A 66 -6.06 -0.11 0.00
CA LEU A 66 -5.92 0.31 1.40
C LEU A 66 -4.54 -0.04 1.94
N LYS A 67 -3.86 0.94 2.53
CA LYS A 67 -2.59 0.79 3.27
C LYS A 67 -2.90 0.57 4.75
N VAL A 68 -2.36 -0.50 5.33
CA VAL A 68 -2.57 -0.87 6.74
C VAL A 68 -1.21 -1.07 7.41
N CYS A 69 -0.92 -0.25 8.41
CA CYS A 69 0.28 -0.37 9.23
C CYS A 69 0.12 -1.49 10.27
N ALA A 70 1.13 -2.34 10.41
CA ALA A 70 1.14 -3.46 11.34
C ALA A 70 2.49 -3.57 12.06
N ASP A 71 2.45 -4.09 13.29
CA ASP A 71 3.63 -4.24 14.15
C ASP A 71 4.55 -5.35 13.62
N PRO A 72 5.82 -5.06 13.25
CA PRO A 72 6.77 -6.07 12.80
C PRO A 72 7.07 -7.16 13.84
N GLN A 73 6.83 -6.89 15.14
CA GLN A 73 7.06 -7.87 16.20
C GLN A 73 5.91 -8.85 16.39
N ALA A 74 4.71 -8.53 15.92
CA ALA A 74 3.57 -9.39 16.04
C ALA A 74 3.75 -10.69 15.22
N ARG A 75 3.52 -11.84 15.85
CA ARG A 75 3.72 -13.17 15.23
C ARG A 75 2.97 -13.31 13.90
N TRP A 76 1.72 -12.86 13.86
CA TRP A 76 0.89 -12.92 12.65
C TRP A 76 1.44 -12.11 11.49
N VAL A 77 2.11 -10.98 11.76
CA VAL A 77 2.73 -10.15 10.72
C VAL A 77 3.89 -10.90 10.09
N LYS A 78 4.74 -11.53 10.92
CA LYS A 78 5.85 -12.38 10.46
C LYS A 78 5.36 -13.56 9.61
N ASP A 79 4.28 -14.21 10.04
CA ASP A 79 3.67 -15.33 9.30
C ASP A 79 3.12 -14.90 7.93
N VAL A 80 2.43 -13.75 7.89
CA VAL A 80 1.90 -13.17 6.66
C VAL A 80 3.02 -12.80 5.69
N VAL A 81 4.06 -12.10 6.16
CA VAL A 81 5.22 -11.72 5.34
C VAL A 81 5.89 -12.96 4.75
N LYS A 82 6.18 -13.97 5.58
CA LYS A 82 6.76 -15.25 5.14
C LYS A 82 5.90 -15.95 4.07
N SER A 83 4.57 -15.94 4.23
CA SER A 83 3.66 -16.49 3.23
C SER A 83 3.69 -15.71 1.91
N MET A 84 3.81 -14.38 1.97
CA MET A 84 3.89 -13.51 0.80
C MET A 84 5.22 -13.72 0.05
N ASP A 85 6.33 -13.86 0.77
CA ASP A 85 7.66 -14.09 0.19
C ASP A 85 7.73 -15.45 -0.52
N ARG A 86 7.18 -16.50 0.09
CA ARG A 86 7.08 -17.82 -0.55
C ARG A 86 6.28 -17.76 -1.85
N LYS A 87 5.14 -17.05 -1.86
CA LYS A 87 4.30 -16.86 -3.06
C LYS A 87 5.06 -16.10 -4.15
N SER A 88 5.84 -15.09 -3.77
CA SER A 88 6.66 -14.30 -4.69
C SER A 88 7.78 -15.13 -5.32
N ASN A 89 8.51 -15.90 -4.51
CA ASN A 89 9.58 -16.78 -4.99
C ASN A 89 9.05 -17.82 -5.98
N THR A 90 7.92 -18.48 -5.68
CA THR A 90 7.29 -19.41 -6.64
C THR A 90 6.94 -18.74 -7.96
N ARG A 91 6.44 -17.50 -7.94
CA ARG A 91 6.16 -16.75 -9.18
C ARG A 91 7.45 -16.44 -9.95
N ASN A 92 8.50 -16.00 -9.27
CA ASN A 92 9.79 -15.70 -9.91
C ASN A 92 10.40 -16.96 -10.54
N ASN A 93 10.34 -18.10 -9.84
CA ASN A 93 10.82 -19.37 -10.37
C ASN A 93 9.97 -19.83 -11.58
N MET A 94 8.64 -19.71 -11.52
CA MET A 94 7.75 -20.04 -12.65
C MET A 94 7.98 -19.13 -13.87
N ASN A 95 8.26 -17.84 -13.66
CA ASN A 95 8.65 -16.92 -14.73
C ASN A 95 9.99 -17.32 -15.37
N GLN A 96 10.88 -17.98 -14.62
CA GLN A 96 12.14 -18.52 -15.11
C GLN A 96 11.99 -19.91 -15.76
N THR A 97 10.96 -20.69 -15.41
CA THR A 97 10.69 -22.02 -16.00
C THR A 97 9.79 -21.98 -17.24
N LYS A 98 9.48 -20.80 -17.81
CA LYS A 98 8.77 -20.75 -19.10
C LYS A 98 9.65 -21.49 -20.14
N PRO A 99 9.23 -22.65 -20.68
CA PRO A 99 9.95 -23.24 -21.79
C PRO A 99 9.80 -22.27 -22.95
N THR A 100 10.92 -21.89 -23.57
CA THR A 100 10.92 -21.41 -24.94
C THR A 100 10.43 -22.57 -25.81
N GLY A 101 9.10 -22.71 -25.87
CA GLY A 101 8.43 -23.63 -26.77
C GLY A 101 8.47 -23.04 -28.17
N THR A 102 9.54 -23.32 -28.91
CA THR A 102 9.50 -23.27 -30.37
C THR A 102 8.64 -24.44 -30.82
N GLN A 103 7.37 -24.19 -31.13
CA GLN A 103 6.60 -25.10 -31.97
C GLN A 103 6.47 -24.45 -33.34
N GLN A 104 7.28 -24.91 -34.29
CA GLN A 104 6.83 -24.97 -35.67
C GLN A 104 7.31 -26.29 -36.28
N SER A 105 6.37 -27.22 -36.31
CA SER A 105 6.46 -28.48 -37.05
C SER A 105 6.32 -28.15 -38.54
N THR A 106 7.35 -28.48 -39.33
CA THR A 106 7.20 -28.60 -40.78
C THR A 106 7.84 -29.92 -41.21
N ASN A 107 7.02 -30.78 -41.79
CA ASN A 107 7.34 -32.14 -42.23
C ASN A 107 8.23 -32.17 -43.49
N THR A 108 9.06 -33.22 -43.60
CA THR A 108 9.58 -33.87 -44.84
C THR A 108 10.54 -33.01 -45.70
N ALA A 109 11.71 -33.44 -46.20
CA ALA A 109 12.02 -34.67 -46.94
C ALA A 109 13.53 -35.02 -46.88
N VAL A 110 13.80 -36.32 -46.97
CA VAL A 110 15.09 -36.93 -47.37
C VAL A 110 15.45 -36.49 -48.80
N THR A 111 16.71 -36.14 -49.12
CA THR A 111 17.40 -36.44 -50.41
C THR A 111 18.90 -36.00 -50.42
N LEU A 112 19.73 -36.99 -50.75
CA LEU A 112 21.08 -37.10 -51.37
C LEU A 112 22.00 -35.90 -51.70
N THR A 113 23.31 -36.22 -51.48
CA THR A 113 24.53 -35.99 -52.29
C THR A 113 25.27 -34.66 -52.35
N GLY A 114 26.59 -34.81 -52.21
CA GLY A 114 27.70 -33.95 -52.59
C GLY A 114 28.99 -34.69 -52.29
#